data_AF-A0A8X7QR34-F1
#
_entry.id   AF-A0A8X7QR34-F1
#
_cell.length_a   1.000
_cell.length_b   1.000
_cell.length_c   1.000
_cell.angle_alpha   90.00
_cell.angle_beta   90.00
_cell.angle_gamma   90.00
#
_symmetry.space_group_name_H-M   'P 1'
#
loop_
_entity.id
_entity.type
_entity.pdbx_description
1 polymer ?
#
loop_
_entity_poly.entity_id
_entity_poly.type
_entity_poly.pdbx_seq_one_letter_code
_entity_poly.pdbx_strand_id
1 'polypeptide(L)'
;MGQDYSYSQPSSSEEYDIDITSLLQAEADIYADEAESSQNIEEPFQYPPQPKADDGIPKTCYCGGEPVVATSYTRKDPGRKYFTCENADDGDCHVWKWWYVAVMEEMRDFQRQLRKVKDQRNESEQKLVNLEETVWELAKKKSGVRDGFPLVVCVMVSVFVLICMVVMFKWVEEKDNVITECLEELQRLKRRGSDL
;
A
#
# COMPACT_ATOMS: atom_id res chain seq x y z
N MET A 1 30.83 -6.59 -52.62
CA MET A 1 29.86 -6.53 -53.73
C MET A 1 28.78 -5.54 -53.32
N GLY A 2 28.93 -4.26 -53.69
CA GLY A 2 27.89 -3.24 -53.54
C GLY A 2 27.25 -3.05 -54.91
N GLN A 3 25.93 -3.13 -55.00
CA GLN A 3 25.22 -2.80 -56.23
C GLN A 3 24.74 -1.36 -56.12
N ASP A 4 25.26 -0.53 -57.02
CA ASP A 4 24.89 0.87 -57.14
C ASP A 4 23.54 0.95 -57.86
N TYR A 5 22.49 1.27 -57.11
CA TYR A 5 21.15 1.43 -57.66
C TYR A 5 21.05 2.80 -58.37
N SER A 6 21.17 2.79 -59.69
CA SER A 6 20.88 3.96 -60.53
C SER A 6 19.39 4.02 -60.81
N TYR A 7 18.69 4.96 -60.17
CA TYR A 7 17.26 5.20 -60.37
C TYR A 7 17.07 6.15 -61.56
N SER A 8 16.53 5.65 -62.67
CA SER A 8 16.06 6.49 -63.77
C SER A 8 14.58 6.81 -63.53
N GLN A 9 14.28 8.06 -63.12
CA GLN A 9 12.92 8.56 -63.08
C GLN A 9 12.35 8.59 -64.50
N PRO A 10 11.22 7.92 -64.79
CA PRO A 10 10.52 8.18 -66.04
C PRO A 10 9.99 9.62 -66.02
N SER A 11 10.32 10.39 -67.04
CA SER A 11 9.70 11.71 -67.26
C SER A 11 8.24 11.48 -67.62
N SER A 12 7.34 11.89 -66.73
CA SER A 12 5.89 11.78 -66.89
C SER A 12 5.42 12.70 -68.03
N SER A 13 5.19 12.13 -69.20
CA SER A 13 4.51 12.80 -70.30
C SER A 13 3.40 11.91 -70.86
N GLU A 14 2.30 11.81 -70.12
CA GLU A 14 0.98 11.50 -70.66
C GLU A 14 -0.08 11.95 -69.66
N GLU A 15 -0.87 12.92 -70.12
CA GLU A 15 -2.02 13.52 -69.48
C GLU A 15 -3.08 12.42 -69.27
N TYR A 16 -3.06 11.79 -68.10
CA TYR A 16 -4.12 10.88 -67.70
C TYR A 16 -5.22 11.74 -67.06
N ASP A 17 -6.28 11.99 -67.82
CA ASP A 17 -7.54 12.58 -67.34
C ASP A 17 -8.18 11.62 -66.32
N ILE A 18 -7.62 11.58 -65.10
CA ILE A 18 -8.36 11.11 -63.93
C ILE A 18 -9.44 12.16 -63.69
N ASP A 19 -10.69 11.78 -63.91
CA ASP A 19 -11.86 12.60 -63.58
C ASP A 19 -11.93 12.79 -62.06
N ILE A 20 -11.21 13.81 -61.56
CA ILE A 20 -11.14 14.17 -60.13
C ILE A 20 -12.54 14.40 -59.58
N THR A 21 -13.48 14.85 -60.42
CA THR A 21 -14.89 15.02 -60.10
C THR A 21 -15.56 13.71 -59.68
N SER A 22 -15.32 12.60 -60.39
CA SER A 22 -15.83 11.27 -59.98
C SER A 22 -15.23 10.78 -58.67
N LEU A 23 -13.96 11.06 -58.42
CA LEU A 23 -13.28 10.67 -57.17
C LEU A 23 -13.84 11.44 -55.96
N LEU A 24 -14.05 12.75 -56.11
CA LEU A 24 -14.66 13.58 -55.09
C LEU A 24 -16.12 13.20 -54.84
N GLN A 25 -16.86 12.80 -55.89
CA GLN A 25 -18.23 12.32 -55.75
C GLN A 25 -18.27 11.00 -54.98
N ALA A 26 -17.40 10.03 -55.31
CA ALA A 26 -17.33 8.76 -54.59
C ALA A 26 -16.96 8.95 -53.11
N GLU A 27 -16.07 9.90 -52.80
CA GLU A 27 -15.72 10.24 -51.43
C GLU A 27 -16.90 10.90 -50.69
N ALA A 28 -17.62 11.82 -51.34
CA ALA A 28 -18.83 12.43 -50.77
C ALA A 28 -19.95 11.42 -50.52
N ASP A 29 -20.11 10.44 -51.41
CA ASP A 29 -21.11 9.37 -51.28
C ASP A 29 -20.78 8.44 -50.09
N ILE A 30 -19.49 8.16 -49.83
CA ILE A 30 -19.05 7.39 -48.65
C ILE A 30 -19.36 8.15 -47.36
N TYR A 31 -19.07 9.45 -47.29
CA TYR A 31 -19.39 10.26 -46.11
C TYR A 31 -20.90 10.40 -45.87
N ALA A 32 -21.71 10.39 -46.93
CA ALA A 32 -23.17 10.42 -46.81
C ALA A 32 -23.72 9.08 -46.28
N ASP A 33 -23.23 7.93 -46.79
CA ASP A 33 -23.61 6.60 -46.30
C ASP A 33 -23.21 6.38 -44.83
N GLU A 34 -22.05 6.88 -44.42
CA GLU A 34 -21.60 6.82 -43.03
C GLU A 34 -22.47 7.68 -42.08
N ALA A 35 -22.98 8.81 -42.58
CA ALA A 35 -23.91 9.66 -41.85
C ALA A 35 -25.32 9.05 -41.75
N GLU A 36 -25.78 8.34 -42.77
CA GLU A 36 -27.06 7.61 -42.76
C GLU A 36 -27.01 6.33 -41.90
N SER A 37 -25.87 5.63 -41.89
CA SER A 37 -25.57 4.52 -40.96
C SER A 37 -25.61 4.98 -39.51
N SER A 38 -25.08 6.18 -39.23
CA SER A 38 -25.11 6.78 -37.88
C SER A 38 -26.52 7.16 -37.41
N GLN A 39 -27.48 7.37 -38.33
CA GLN A 39 -28.88 7.66 -37.99
C GLN A 39 -29.74 6.39 -37.85
N ASN A 40 -29.29 5.25 -38.39
CA ASN A 40 -29.84 3.92 -38.16
C ASN A 40 -29.00 3.11 -37.16
N ILE A 41 -28.42 3.77 -36.16
CA ILE A 41 -27.97 3.07 -34.96
C ILE A 41 -29.24 2.56 -34.28
N GLU A 42 -29.61 1.31 -34.56
CA GLU A 42 -30.41 0.52 -33.62
C GLU A 42 -29.85 0.81 -32.22
N GLU A 43 -30.70 1.23 -31.29
CA GLU A 43 -30.33 1.51 -29.90
C GLU A 43 -29.23 0.56 -29.45
N PRO A 44 -28.19 1.01 -28.70
CA PRO A 44 -27.19 0.09 -28.18
C PRO A 44 -27.94 -1.05 -27.53
N PHE A 45 -27.90 -2.25 -28.13
CA PHE A 45 -28.65 -3.39 -27.64
C PHE A 45 -28.22 -3.57 -26.20
N GLN A 46 -29.06 -3.13 -25.27
CA GLN A 46 -28.80 -3.26 -23.86
C GLN A 46 -29.09 -4.72 -23.58
N TYR A 47 -28.06 -5.55 -23.79
CA TYR A 47 -28.16 -6.97 -23.54
C TYR A 47 -28.73 -7.12 -22.13
N PRO A 48 -29.86 -7.84 -21.94
CA PRO A 48 -30.31 -8.20 -20.61
C PRO A 48 -29.10 -8.81 -19.89
N PRO A 49 -28.83 -8.45 -18.63
CA PRO A 49 -27.68 -8.96 -17.90
C PRO A 49 -27.70 -10.47 -18.03
N GLN A 50 -26.73 -11.02 -18.76
CA GLN A 50 -26.69 -12.44 -18.99
C GLN A 50 -26.64 -13.11 -17.62
N PRO A 51 -27.44 -14.17 -17.39
CA PRO A 51 -27.40 -14.92 -16.14
C PRO A 51 -25.93 -15.27 -15.91
N LYS A 52 -25.38 -14.84 -14.77
CA LYS A 52 -23.94 -14.84 -14.47
C LYS A 52 -23.27 -16.08 -15.04
N ALA A 53 -22.70 -15.96 -16.24
CA ALA A 53 -21.74 -16.93 -16.70
C ALA A 53 -20.61 -16.83 -15.68
N ASP A 54 -20.13 -17.95 -15.18
CA ASP A 54 -18.95 -17.93 -14.32
C ASP A 54 -17.82 -17.22 -15.09
N ASP A 55 -17.56 -15.97 -14.70
CA ASP A 55 -16.46 -15.17 -15.21
C ASP A 55 -15.16 -15.90 -14.85
N GLY A 56 -14.21 -15.95 -15.78
CA GLY A 56 -12.95 -16.67 -15.59
C GLY A 56 -12.95 -18.09 -16.17
N ILE A 57 -12.10 -18.94 -15.60
CA ILE A 57 -11.90 -20.31 -16.03
C ILE A 57 -13.01 -21.19 -15.44
N PRO A 58 -13.80 -21.89 -16.27
CA PRO A 58 -14.82 -22.78 -15.76
C PRO A 58 -14.21 -23.86 -14.88
N LYS A 59 -14.74 -24.02 -13.67
CA LYS A 59 -14.26 -25.02 -12.69
C LYS A 59 -15.07 -26.31 -12.73
N THR A 60 -16.34 -26.23 -13.12
CA THR A 60 -17.26 -27.36 -13.13
C THR A 60 -18.23 -27.18 -14.30
N CYS A 61 -18.55 -28.27 -14.99
CA CYS A 61 -19.61 -28.28 -15.99
C CYS A 61 -20.99 -28.32 -15.33
N TYR A 62 -22.04 -27.95 -16.05
CA TYR A 62 -23.43 -28.02 -15.56
C TYR A 62 -23.88 -29.44 -15.21
N CYS A 63 -23.29 -30.47 -15.82
CA CYS A 63 -23.51 -31.88 -15.47
C CYS A 63 -22.75 -32.34 -14.21
N GLY A 64 -21.95 -31.47 -13.59
CA GLY A 64 -21.07 -31.79 -12.46
C GLY A 64 -19.71 -32.37 -12.85
N GLY A 65 -19.47 -32.60 -14.16
CA GLY A 65 -18.18 -33.07 -14.68
C GLY A 65 -17.08 -32.00 -14.67
N GLU A 66 -15.82 -32.43 -14.79
CA GLU A 66 -14.66 -31.53 -14.89
C GLU A 66 -14.54 -30.96 -16.33
N PRO A 67 -14.37 -29.64 -16.50
CA PRO A 67 -14.15 -29.04 -17.82
C PRO A 67 -12.78 -29.43 -18.39
N VAL A 68 -12.75 -29.82 -19.66
CA VAL A 68 -11.54 -30.17 -20.42
C VAL A 68 -11.23 -29.12 -21.48
N VAL A 69 -9.95 -28.97 -21.85
CA VAL A 69 -9.53 -28.05 -22.92
C VAL A 69 -9.43 -28.80 -24.24
N ALA A 70 -10.28 -28.44 -25.20
CA ALA A 70 -10.27 -28.97 -26.55
C ALA A 70 -9.66 -27.97 -27.55
N THR A 71 -9.28 -28.48 -28.72
CA THR A 71 -8.78 -27.68 -29.84
C THR A 71 -9.83 -27.65 -30.94
N SER A 72 -10.14 -26.47 -31.46
CA SER A 72 -11.03 -26.29 -32.60
C SER A 72 -10.30 -26.71 -33.87
N TYR A 73 -10.93 -27.61 -34.62
CA TYR A 73 -10.48 -28.02 -35.94
C TYR A 73 -11.36 -27.43 -37.05
N THR A 74 -12.19 -26.43 -36.72
CA THR A 74 -13.05 -25.76 -37.70
C THR A 74 -12.21 -24.96 -38.69
N ARG A 75 -12.68 -24.81 -39.93
CA ARG A 75 -11.99 -24.02 -40.97
C ARG A 75 -11.87 -22.54 -40.59
N LYS A 76 -12.80 -22.02 -39.78
CA LYS A 76 -12.83 -20.63 -39.31
C LYS A 76 -11.80 -20.38 -38.21
N ASP A 77 -11.63 -21.35 -37.31
CA ASP A 77 -10.83 -21.21 -36.09
C ASP A 77 -9.90 -22.41 -35.87
N PRO A 78 -9.01 -22.75 -36.83
CA PRO A 78 -8.14 -23.91 -36.70
C PRO A 78 -7.12 -23.70 -35.58
N GLY A 79 -6.97 -24.70 -34.71
CA GLY A 79 -6.01 -24.68 -33.61
C GLY A 79 -6.42 -23.85 -32.39
N ARG A 80 -7.58 -23.16 -32.41
CA ARG A 80 -8.03 -22.35 -31.27
C ARG A 80 -8.50 -23.23 -30.11
N LYS A 81 -8.04 -22.93 -28.89
CA LYS A 81 -8.41 -23.71 -27.69
C LYS A 81 -9.69 -23.20 -27.03
N TYR A 82 -10.50 -24.10 -26.51
CA TYR A 82 -11.71 -23.79 -25.74
C TYR A 82 -11.93 -24.81 -24.63
N PHE A 83 -12.64 -24.41 -23.58
CA PHE A 83 -13.13 -25.29 -22.52
C PHE A 83 -14.43 -25.96 -22.97
N THR A 84 -14.57 -27.25 -22.71
CA THR A 84 -15.73 -28.09 -23.02
C THR A 84 -15.90 -29.19 -21.96
N CYS A 85 -16.96 -30.00 -22.05
CA CYS A 85 -17.13 -31.21 -21.24
C CYS A 85 -16.87 -32.48 -22.06
N GLU A 86 -16.46 -33.58 -21.41
CA GLU A 86 -16.36 -34.91 -22.05
C GLU A 86 -17.72 -35.43 -22.51
N ASN A 87 -18.77 -35.11 -21.76
CA ASN A 87 -20.15 -35.51 -22.03
C ASN A 87 -20.88 -34.52 -22.96
N ALA A 88 -20.19 -33.57 -23.60
CA ALA A 88 -20.81 -32.50 -24.37
C ALA A 88 -21.75 -32.97 -25.50
N ASP A 89 -21.60 -34.21 -25.96
CA ASP A 89 -22.39 -34.81 -27.04
C ASP A 89 -23.67 -35.55 -26.55
N ASP A 90 -23.97 -35.56 -25.24
CA ASP A 90 -25.12 -36.28 -24.67
C ASP A 90 -26.48 -35.60 -24.93
N GLY A 91 -26.49 -34.41 -25.52
CA GLY A 91 -27.68 -33.63 -25.87
C GLY A 91 -28.14 -32.66 -24.77
N ASP A 92 -27.50 -32.64 -23.60
CA ASP A 92 -27.74 -31.67 -22.54
C ASP A 92 -26.87 -30.40 -22.72
N CYS A 93 -27.13 -29.38 -21.88
CA CYS A 93 -26.35 -28.14 -21.89
C CYS A 93 -25.03 -28.33 -21.13
N HIS A 94 -23.90 -28.16 -21.82
CA HIS A 94 -22.55 -28.27 -21.25
C HIS A 94 -21.78 -26.96 -21.32
N VAL A 95 -20.72 -26.89 -20.51
CA VAL A 95 -19.80 -25.75 -20.53
C VAL A 95 -19.15 -25.61 -21.90
N TRP A 96 -19.15 -24.40 -22.45
CA TRP A 96 -18.36 -24.04 -23.63
C TRP A 96 -17.84 -22.61 -23.47
N LYS A 97 -16.52 -22.42 -23.58
CA LYS A 97 -15.91 -21.09 -23.47
C LYS A 97 -14.56 -21.03 -24.15
N TRP A 98 -14.29 -19.98 -24.92
CA TRP A 98 -12.95 -19.79 -25.50
C TRP A 98 -11.89 -19.66 -24.42
N TRP A 99 -10.76 -20.36 -24.61
CA TRP A 99 -9.68 -20.41 -23.62
C TRP A 99 -9.11 -19.01 -23.33
N TYR A 100 -8.89 -18.19 -24.37
CA TYR A 100 -8.33 -16.85 -24.20
C TYR A 100 -9.28 -15.92 -23.42
N VAL A 101 -10.59 -16.03 -23.63
CA VAL A 101 -11.60 -15.24 -22.90
C VAL A 101 -11.56 -15.59 -21.42
N ALA A 102 -11.65 -16.88 -21.10
CA ALA A 102 -11.59 -17.38 -19.73
C ALA A 102 -10.29 -16.96 -19.01
N VAL A 103 -9.14 -17.10 -19.67
CA VAL A 103 -7.84 -16.73 -19.09
C VAL A 103 -7.69 -15.22 -18.90
N MET A 104 -8.18 -14.40 -19.85
CA MET A 104 -8.13 -12.95 -19.71
C MET A 104 -9.01 -12.45 -18.56
N GLU A 105 -10.17 -13.09 -18.35
CA GLU A 105 -11.06 -12.77 -17.24
C GLU A 105 -10.42 -13.10 -15.88
N GLU A 106 -9.81 -14.28 -15.74
CA GLU A 106 -9.04 -14.64 -14.54
C GLU A 106 -7.88 -13.66 -14.29
N MET A 107 -7.08 -13.38 -15.33
CA MET A 107 -5.95 -12.46 -15.22
C MET A 107 -6.41 -11.07 -14.79
N ARG A 108 -7.55 -10.60 -15.32
CA ARG A 108 -8.13 -9.31 -14.92
C ARG A 108 -8.56 -9.30 -13.46
N ASP A 109 -9.14 -10.40 -12.95
CA ASP A 109 -9.47 -10.50 -11.53
C ASP A 109 -8.20 -10.55 -10.67
N PHE A 110 -7.22 -11.37 -11.03
CA PHE A 110 -5.92 -11.40 -10.34
C PHE A 110 -5.25 -10.03 -10.31
N GLN A 111 -5.24 -9.29 -11.42
CA GLN A 111 -4.72 -7.93 -11.47
C GLN A 111 -5.49 -6.96 -10.54
N ARG A 112 -6.80 -7.15 -10.37
CA ARG A 112 -7.60 -6.37 -9.43
C ARG A 112 -7.24 -6.73 -7.98
N GLN A 113 -7.07 -8.02 -7.66
CA GLN A 113 -6.63 -8.46 -6.33
C GLN A 113 -5.23 -7.93 -6.00
N LEU A 114 -4.29 -8.01 -6.94
CA LEU A 114 -2.94 -7.49 -6.77
C LEU A 114 -2.93 -5.98 -6.53
N ARG A 115 -3.78 -5.21 -7.23
CA ARG A 115 -3.94 -3.77 -6.96
C ARG A 115 -4.40 -3.51 -5.52
N LYS A 116 -5.43 -4.23 -5.05
CA LYS A 116 -5.91 -4.10 -3.67
C LYS A 116 -4.83 -4.43 -2.64
N VAL A 117 -4.08 -5.51 -2.84
CA VAL A 117 -2.99 -5.91 -1.93
C VAL A 117 -1.88 -4.85 -1.93
N LYS A 118 -1.53 -4.29 -3.09
CA LYS A 118 -0.55 -3.21 -3.21
C LYS A 118 -1.02 -1.96 -2.46
N ASP A 119 -2.28 -1.59 -2.60
CA ASP A 119 -2.85 -0.42 -1.91
C ASP A 119 -2.86 -0.62 -0.38
N GLN A 120 -3.25 -1.81 0.10
CA GLN A 120 -3.18 -2.17 1.52
C GLN A 120 -1.75 -2.12 2.07
N ARG A 121 -0.78 -2.59 1.30
CA ARG A 121 0.64 -2.50 1.66
C ARG A 121 1.06 -1.04 1.81
N ASN A 122 0.75 -0.21 0.82
CA ASN A 122 1.10 1.22 0.86
C ASN A 122 0.47 1.92 2.07
N GLU A 123 -0.79 1.62 2.38
CA GLU A 123 -1.48 2.14 3.57
C GLU A 123 -0.78 1.66 4.86
N SER A 124 -0.34 0.41 4.93
CA SER A 124 0.38 -0.13 6.08
C SER A 124 1.76 0.50 6.26
N GLU A 125 2.50 0.74 5.18
CA GLU A 125 3.80 1.42 5.21
C GLU A 125 3.62 2.88 5.65
N GLN A 126 2.57 3.57 5.18
CA GLN A 126 2.24 4.92 5.64
C GLN A 126 1.90 4.95 7.14
N LYS A 127 1.11 3.98 7.62
CA LYS A 127 0.79 3.85 9.05
C LYS A 127 2.05 3.59 9.89
N LEU A 128 3.00 2.79 9.39
CA LEU A 128 4.28 2.53 10.06
C LEU A 128 5.12 3.81 10.17
N VAL A 129 5.23 4.59 9.09
CA VAL A 129 5.96 5.87 9.11
C VAL A 129 5.35 6.83 10.14
N ASN A 130 4.02 6.97 10.14
CA ASN A 130 3.34 7.82 11.13
C ASN A 130 3.57 7.30 12.56
N LEU A 131 3.50 5.97 12.76
CA LEU A 131 3.74 5.37 14.07
C LEU A 131 5.19 5.60 14.52
N GLU A 132 6.17 5.45 13.64
CA GLU A 132 7.59 5.70 13.90
C GLU A 132 7.82 7.16 14.32
N GLU A 133 7.17 8.12 13.65
CA GLU A 133 7.19 9.53 14.04
C GLU A 133 6.63 9.74 15.46
N THR A 134 5.49 9.11 15.80
CA THR A 134 4.94 9.21 17.16
C THR A 134 5.85 8.59 18.22
N VAL A 135 6.52 7.47 17.90
CA VAL A 135 7.46 6.80 18.80
C VAL A 135 8.70 7.67 19.00
N TRP A 136 9.19 8.32 17.94
CA TRP A 136 10.26 9.31 18.02
C TRP A 136 9.85 10.43 19.00
N GLU A 137 8.67 11.02 18.82
CA GLU A 137 8.18 12.15 19.62
C GLU A 137 8.01 11.78 21.10
N LEU A 138 7.50 10.59 21.37
CA LEU A 138 7.41 10.04 22.73
C LEU A 138 8.81 9.78 23.32
N ALA A 139 9.75 9.27 22.53
CA ALA A 139 11.12 9.03 22.99
C ALA A 139 11.84 10.33 23.38
N LYS A 140 11.67 11.41 22.62
CA LYS A 140 12.22 12.74 22.96
C LYS A 140 11.58 13.34 24.20
N LYS A 141 10.26 13.24 24.33
CA LYS A 141 9.56 13.71 25.55
C LYS A 141 10.06 12.94 26.78
N LYS A 142 10.25 11.62 26.66
CA LYS A 142 10.75 10.76 27.74
C LYS A 142 12.20 11.07 28.10
N SER A 143 13.07 11.34 27.11
CA SER A 143 14.46 11.71 27.40
C SER A 143 14.56 13.04 28.14
N GLY A 144 13.78 14.05 27.74
CA GLY A 144 13.73 15.33 28.45
C GLY A 144 13.29 15.20 29.91
N VAL A 145 12.28 14.38 30.20
CA VAL A 145 11.84 14.10 31.58
C VAL A 145 12.90 13.33 32.37
N ARG A 146 13.56 12.35 31.73
CA ARG A 146 14.62 11.56 32.37
C ARG A 146 15.86 12.40 32.71
N ASP A 147 16.19 13.41 31.90
CA ASP A 147 17.35 14.27 32.12
C ASP A 147 17.13 15.25 33.29
N GLY A 148 15.88 15.69 33.51
CA GLY A 148 15.52 16.55 34.65
C GLY A 148 15.38 15.82 35.99
N PHE A 149 15.03 14.53 35.96
CA PHE A 149 14.86 13.71 37.17
C PHE A 149 16.11 13.63 38.08
N PRO A 150 17.32 13.32 37.59
CA PRO A 150 18.51 13.24 38.44
C PRO A 150 18.87 14.59 39.07
N LEU A 151 18.61 15.71 38.40
CA LEU A 151 18.80 17.05 38.97
C LEU A 151 17.86 17.28 40.16
N VAL A 152 16.57 16.95 40.02
CA VAL A 152 15.61 17.08 41.12
C VAL A 152 15.99 16.18 42.29
N VAL A 153 16.36 14.91 42.03
CA VAL A 153 16.80 13.99 43.09
C VAL A 153 18.08 14.51 43.78
N CYS A 154 19.04 15.04 43.03
CA CYS A 154 20.28 15.62 43.58
C CYS A 154 19.99 16.81 44.49
N VAL A 155 19.09 17.72 44.09
CA VAL A 155 18.66 18.86 44.90
C VAL A 155 17.92 18.40 46.16
N MET A 156 17.03 17.41 46.05
CA MET A 156 16.33 16.88 47.22
C MET A 156 17.30 16.26 48.23
N VAL A 157 18.27 15.45 47.78
CA VAL A 157 19.28 14.83 48.64
C VAL A 157 20.18 15.89 49.28
N SER A 158 20.61 16.91 48.54
CA SER A 158 21.46 17.97 49.10
C SER A 158 20.73 18.79 50.17
N VAL A 159 19.46 19.12 49.97
CA VAL A 159 18.61 19.77 50.99
C VAL A 159 18.51 18.90 52.24
N PHE A 160 18.27 17.58 52.09
CA PHE A 160 18.25 16.66 53.23
C PHE A 160 19.57 16.64 54.01
N VAL A 161 20.71 16.61 53.32
CA VAL A 161 22.03 16.64 53.97
C VAL A 161 22.24 17.95 54.74
N LEU A 162 21.84 19.09 54.17
CA LEU A 162 21.96 20.38 54.86
C LEU A 162 21.09 20.44 56.12
N ILE A 163 19.85 19.93 56.06
CA ILE A 163 18.96 19.83 57.23
C ILE A 163 19.61 18.94 58.30
N CYS A 164 20.11 17.76 57.91
CA CYS A 164 20.82 16.87 58.84
C CYS A 164 22.04 17.54 59.46
N MET A 165 22.85 18.26 58.68
CA MET A 165 23.99 19.03 59.20
C MET A 165 23.55 20.04 60.27
N VAL A 166 22.54 20.87 59.99
CA VAL A 166 22.03 21.86 60.95
C VAL A 166 21.55 21.20 62.25
N VAL A 167 20.81 20.09 62.15
CA VAL A 167 20.35 19.34 63.33
C VAL A 167 21.54 18.80 64.12
N MET A 168 22.54 18.23 63.45
CA MET A 168 23.76 17.73 64.10
C MET A 168 24.55 18.85 64.77
N PHE A 169 24.67 20.02 64.14
CA PHE A 169 25.32 21.20 64.74
C PHE A 169 24.57 21.71 65.97
N LYS A 170 23.23 21.83 65.90
CA LYS A 170 22.44 22.19 67.09
C LYS A 170 22.60 21.17 68.22
N TRP A 171 22.66 19.89 67.88
CA TRP A 171 22.88 18.84 68.87
C TRP A 171 24.28 18.88 69.49
N VAL A 172 25.31 19.24 68.71
CA VAL A 172 26.67 19.42 69.22
C VAL A 172 26.74 20.63 70.15
N GLU A 173 26.12 21.74 69.78
CA GLU A 173 26.10 22.97 70.59
C GLU A 173 25.34 22.73 71.91
N GLU A 174 24.22 22.01 71.85
CA GLU A 174 23.49 21.55 73.05
C GLU A 174 24.39 20.70 73.96
N LYS A 175 25.14 19.76 73.39
CA LYS A 175 26.06 18.91 74.16
C LYS A 175 27.23 19.69 74.75
N ASP A 176 27.83 20.58 73.99
CA ASP A 176 28.95 21.41 74.46
C ASP A 176 28.48 22.34 75.58
N ASN A 177 27.27 22.92 75.47
CA ASN A 177 26.65 23.70 76.54
C ASN A 177 26.45 22.86 77.81
N VAL A 178 25.87 21.67 77.70
CA VAL A 178 25.65 20.76 78.85
C VAL A 178 26.97 20.31 79.49
N ILE A 179 27.98 19.97 78.68
CA ILE A 179 29.30 19.57 79.18
C ILE A 179 29.98 20.74 79.91
N THR A 180 29.90 21.94 79.35
CA THR A 180 30.49 23.16 79.94
C THR A 180 29.85 23.46 81.29
N GLU A 181 28.52 23.41 81.38
CA GLU A 181 27.78 23.58 82.64
C GLU A 181 28.17 22.52 83.69
N CYS A 182 28.27 21.26 83.27
CA CYS A 182 28.66 20.15 84.16
C CYS A 182 30.11 20.29 84.67
N LEU A 183 31.03 20.78 83.82
CA LEU A 183 32.42 21.03 84.20
C LEU A 183 32.53 22.19 85.21
N GLU A 184 31.78 23.28 85.00
CA GLU A 184 31.75 24.41 85.95
C GLU A 184 31.25 23.98 87.33
N GLU A 185 30.17 23.18 87.37
CA GLU A 185 29.66 22.63 88.63
C GLU A 185 30.69 21.75 89.35
N LEU A 186 31.41 20.90 88.59
CA LEU A 186 32.44 20.03 89.15
C LEU A 186 33.65 20.83 89.68
N GLN A 187 34.04 21.93 89.00
CA GLN A 187 35.05 22.85 89.50
C GLN A 187 34.62 23.59 90.77
N ARG A 188 33.34 24.02 90.86
CA ARG A 188 32.78 24.62 92.09
C ARG A 188 32.79 23.64 93.26
N LEU A 189 32.46 22.38 93.02
CA LEU A 189 32.52 21.33 94.04
C LEU A 189 33.96 21.05 94.48
N LYS A 190 34.91 20.96 93.54
CA LYS A 190 36.33 20.75 93.88
C LYS A 190 36.90 21.89 94.72
N ARG A 191 36.54 23.14 94.42
CA ARG A 191 36.96 24.31 95.21
C ARG A 191 36.42 24.24 96.64
N ARG A 192 35.13 23.95 96.81
CA ARG A 192 34.50 23.77 98.14
C ARG A 192 35.12 22.62 98.95
N GLY A 193 35.55 21.54 98.31
CA GLY A 193 36.20 20.41 98.99
C GLY A 193 37.67 20.65 99.36
N SER A 194 38.30 21.72 98.86
CA SER A 194 39.70 22.04 99.15
C SER A 194 39.87 22.99 100.35
N ASP A 195 38.77 23.57 100.83
CA ASP A 195 38.71 24.51 101.95
C ASP A 195 38.30 23.84 103.29
N LEU A 196 38.26 22.50 103.35
CA LEU A 196 37.87 21.70 104.51
C LEU A 196 39.00 20.75 104.93
#